data_AF-A0A259JA35-F1
#
_entry.id   AF-A0A259JA35-F1
#
_cell.length_a   1.000
_cell.length_b   1.000
_cell.length_c   1.000
_cell.angle_alpha   90.00
_cell.angle_beta   90.00
_cell.angle_gamma   90.00
#
_symmetry.space_group_name_H-M   'P 1'
#
loop_
_entity.id
_entity.type
_entity.pdbx_description
1 polymer ?
#
loop_
_entity_poly.entity_id
_entity_poly.type
_entity_poly.pdbx_seq_one_letter_code
_entity_poly.pdbx_strand_id
1 'polypeptide(L)' 'MTFSIAARCARTGRFGVAISSSSPAVAARCAHVRAGVGAVCSQNVTD' A
#
# COMPACT_ATOMS: atom_id res chain seq x y z
N MET A 1 7.98 8.95 -10.57
CA MET A 1 8.20 8.28 -9.27
C MET A 1 6.92 7.92 -8.54
N THR A 2 6.85 6.70 -7.98
CA THR A 2 5.84 6.28 -6.99
C THR A 2 6.56 5.76 -5.76
N PHE A 3 6.10 6.14 -4.58
CA PHE A 3 6.58 5.59 -3.31
C PHE A 3 5.44 4.85 -2.62
N SER A 4 5.73 3.66 -2.10
CA SER A 4 4.76 2.86 -1.34
C SER A 4 5.40 2.17 -0.15
N ILE A 5 4.68 2.12 0.97
CA ILE A 5 5.05 1.35 2.15
C ILE A 5 3.88 0.46 2.58
N ALA A 6 4.18 -0.79 2.88
CA ALA A 6 3.28 -1.72 3.56
C ALA A 6 3.83 -1.98 4.97
N ALA A 7 2.94 -1.98 5.97
CA ALA A 7 3.35 -2.14 7.36
C ALA A 7 2.36 -3.01 8.15
N ARG A 8 2.88 -3.63 9.23
CA ARG A 8 2.09 -4.36 10.22
C ARG A 8 2.30 -3.71 11.59
N CYS A 9 1.20 -3.37 12.27
CA CYS A 9 1.27 -2.95 13.67
C CYS A 9 1.54 -4.16 14.56
N ALA A 10 2.73 -4.25 15.18
CA ALA A 10 3.11 -5.40 16.00
C ALA A 10 2.16 -5.65 17.19
N ARG A 11 1.63 -4.59 17.81
CA ARG A 11 0.74 -4.66 18.97
C ARG A 11 -0.67 -5.18 18.65
N THR A 12 -1.21 -4.81 17.49
CA THR A 12 -2.62 -5.11 17.12
C THR A 12 -2.75 -6.11 15.99
N GLY A 13 -1.66 -6.45 15.31
CA GLY A 13 -1.65 -7.30 14.12
C GLY A 13 -2.26 -6.66 12.87
N ARG A 14 -2.71 -5.39 12.92
CA ARG A 14 -3.33 -4.71 11.77
C ARG A 14 -2.32 -4.46 10.66
N PHE A 15 -2.74 -4.69 9.43
CA PHE A 15 -2.00 -4.34 8.22
C PHE A 15 -2.51 -3.03 7.63
N GLY A 16 -1.62 -2.27 7.01
CA GLY A 16 -1.95 -1.03 6.32
C GLY A 16 -0.92 -0.68 5.26
N VAL A 17 -1.28 0.26 4.40
CA VAL A 17 -0.41 0.78 3.34
C VAL A 17 -0.54 2.28 3.23
N ALA A 18 0.53 2.92 2.77
CA ALA A 18 0.53 4.30 2.31
C ALA A 18 1.24 4.38 0.95
N ILE A 19 0.67 5.16 0.02
CA ILE A 19 1.19 5.32 -1.34
C ILE A 19 1.16 6.81 -1.71
N SER A 20 2.24 7.30 -2.31
CA SER A 20 2.34 8.65 -2.88
C SER A 20 2.74 8.56 -4.35
N SER A 21 1.99 9.26 -5.21
CA SER A 21 2.18 9.35 -6.65
C SER A 21 1.50 10.62 -7.16
N SER A 22 1.95 11.14 -8.30
CA SER A 22 1.20 12.16 -9.05
C SER A 22 -0.03 11.60 -9.76
N SER A 23 -0.13 10.27 -9.88
CA SER A 23 -1.26 9.61 -10.56
C SER A 23 -2.53 9.63 -9.69
N PRO A 24 -3.65 10.19 -10.20
CA PRO A 24 -4.92 10.17 -9.48
C PRO A 24 -5.38 8.76 -9.17
N ALA A 25 -6.01 8.59 -8.00
CA ALA A 25 -6.55 7.32 -7.54
C ALA A 25 -5.55 6.15 -7.47
N VAL A 26 -4.24 6.44 -7.34
CA VAL A 26 -3.19 5.40 -7.25
C VAL A 26 -3.47 4.36 -6.16
N ALA A 27 -4.03 4.78 -5.01
CA ALA A 27 -4.36 3.87 -3.93
C ALA A 27 -5.41 2.82 -4.38
N ALA A 28 -6.48 3.23 -5.06
CA ALA A 28 -7.53 2.30 -5.50
C ALA A 28 -7.01 1.22 -6.46
N ARG A 29 -5.97 1.53 -7.23
CA ARG A 29 -5.39 0.65 -8.25
C ARG A 29 -4.27 -0.25 -7.71
N CYS A 30 -3.55 0.23 -6.72
CA CYS A 30 -2.27 -0.35 -6.32
C CYS A 30 -2.25 -0.85 -4.88
N ALA A 31 -3.14 -0.37 -3.99
CA ALA A 31 -3.20 -0.79 -2.60
C ALA A 31 -4.11 -2.01 -2.44
N HIS A 32 -3.57 -3.09 -1.88
CA HIS A 32 -4.35 -4.27 -1.51
C HIS A 32 -4.11 -4.61 -0.03
N VAL A 33 -5.17 -4.54 0.77
CA VAL A 33 -5.12 -4.86 2.21
C VAL A 33 -6.26 -5.80 2.54
N ARG A 34 -5.95 -6.89 3.24
CA ARG A 34 -6.93 -7.85 3.72
C ARG A 34 -6.68 -8.20 5.18
N ALA A 35 -7.70 -8.02 6.02
CA ALA A 35 -7.63 -8.33 7.45
C ALA A 35 -7.24 -9.79 7.68
N GLY A 36 -6.30 -10.01 8.60
CA GLY A 36 -5.78 -11.34 8.95
C GLY A 36 -4.89 -12.00 7.90
N VAL A 37 -4.72 -11.41 6.71
CA VAL A 37 -3.91 -11.98 5.62
C VAL A 37 -2.65 -11.15 5.39
N GLY A 38 -2.79 -9.85 5.08
CA GLY A 38 -1.63 -9.02 4.78
C GLY A 38 -1.96 -7.73 4.04
N ALA A 39 -0.89 -7.04 3.64
CA ALA A 39 -0.91 -5.84 2.80
C ALA A 39 0.16 -5.95 1.72
N VAL A 40 -0.18 -5.58 0.49
CA VAL A 40 0.73 -5.53 -0.65
C VAL A 40 0.38 -4.33 -1.54
N CYS A 41 1.40 -3.78 -2.20
CA CYS A 41 1.22 -2.75 -3.21
C CYS A 41 1.74 -3.26 -4.56
N SER A 42 0.95 -3.18 -5.63
CA SER A 42 1.51 -3.25 -6.99
C SER A 42 2.13 -1.90 -7.34
N GLN A 43 3.23 -1.85 -8.08
CA GLN A 43 3.89 -0.58 -8.39
C GLN A 43 3.23 0.11 -9.60
N ASN A 44 2.96 1.42 -9.51
CA ASN A 44 2.30 2.19 -10.58
C ASN A 44 3.29 2.68 -11.66
N VAL A 45 4.17 3.60 -11.28
CA VAL A 45 5.21 4.15 -12.17
C VAL A 45 6.53 4.12 -11.44
N THR A 46 7.52 3.51 -12.08
CA THR A 46 8.94 3.67 -11.77
C THR A 46 9.56 4.58 -12.81
N ASP A 47 10.43 5.46 -12.35
CA ASP A 47 11.41 6.20 -13.14
C ASP A 47 12.81 5.63 -12.91
#